data_AF-A0A921DZS1-F1
#
_entry.id   AF-A0A921DZS1-F1
#
_cell.length_a   1.000
_cell.length_b   1.000
_cell.length_c   1.000
_cell.angle_alpha   90.00
_cell.angle_beta   90.00
_cell.angle_gamma   90.00
#
_symmetry.space_group_name_H-M   'P 1'
#
loop_
_entity.id
_entity.type
_entity.pdbx_description
1 polymer ?
#
loop_
_entity_poly.entity_id
_entity_poly.type
_entity_poly.pdbx_seq_one_letter_code
_entity_poly.pdbx_strand_id
1 'polypeptide(L)'
;MSARLGKSTRAIWLRGLVVWALLLALLGGSLLSATLAPAPWATALVFGIAATQAGLVALLFMRLDRADTLVRLAAACGLFWLAILFALTLTDTLSRIANI
;
A
#
# COMPACT_ATOMS: atom_id res chain seq x y z
N MET A 1 -9.29 -40.00 10.54
CA MET A 1 -9.77 -38.60 10.54
C MET A 1 -8.64 -37.56 10.74
N SER A 2 -7.36 -37.87 10.46
CA SER A 2 -6.23 -36.92 10.65
C SER A 2 -5.65 -36.32 9.35
N ALA A 3 -5.78 -37.02 8.21
CA ALA A 3 -5.15 -36.60 6.95
C ALA A 3 -5.77 -35.34 6.29
N ARG A 4 -7.00 -34.95 6.65
CA ARG A 4 -7.65 -33.73 6.14
C ARG A 4 -7.16 -32.44 6.82
N LEU A 5 -6.66 -32.53 8.04
CA LEU A 5 -6.20 -31.36 8.81
C LEU A 5 -4.86 -30.80 8.26
N GLY A 6 -3.94 -31.67 7.84
CA GLY A 6 -2.59 -31.27 7.40
C GLY A 6 -2.53 -30.46 6.10
N LYS A 7 -3.44 -30.69 5.14
CA LYS A 7 -3.48 -29.94 3.88
C LYS A 7 -3.97 -28.50 4.05
N SER A 8 -4.93 -28.29 4.96
CA SER A 8 -5.51 -26.96 5.22
C SER A 8 -4.48 -26.04 5.90
N THR A 9 -3.80 -26.54 6.95
CA THR A 9 -2.78 -25.78 7.67
C THR A 9 -1.63 -25.37 6.74
N ARG A 10 -1.15 -26.27 5.88
CA ARG A 10 -0.07 -25.99 4.94
C ARG A 10 -0.45 -24.92 3.91
N ALA A 11 -1.69 -24.93 3.42
CA ALA A 11 -2.17 -23.92 2.48
C ALA A 11 -2.28 -22.52 3.12
N ILE A 12 -2.66 -22.43 4.40
CA ILE A 12 -2.70 -21.16 5.14
C ILE A 12 -1.29 -20.60 5.32
N TRP A 13 -0.33 -21.45 5.68
CA TRP A 13 1.08 -21.07 5.80
C TRP A 13 1.70 -20.62 4.49
N LEU A 14 1.45 -21.35 3.39
CA LEU A 14 1.95 -20.99 2.06
C LEU A 14 1.38 -19.64 1.61
N ARG A 15 0.09 -19.37 1.87
CA ARG A 15 -0.51 -18.06 1.57
C ARG A 15 0.17 -16.94 2.36
N GLY A 16 0.37 -17.12 3.66
CA GLY A 16 1.08 -16.13 4.48
C GLY A 16 2.50 -15.84 3.99
N LEU A 17 3.23 -16.89 3.60
CA LEU A 17 4.59 -16.77 3.07
C LEU A 17 4.66 -16.03 1.73
N VAL A 18 3.72 -16.31 0.82
CA VAL A 18 3.66 -15.61 -0.48
C VAL A 18 3.44 -14.11 -0.27
N VAL A 19 2.55 -13.75 0.64
CA VAL A 19 2.24 -12.34 0.96
C VAL A 19 3.43 -11.64 1.57
N TRP A 20 4.08 -12.31 2.53
CA TRP A 20 5.28 -11.81 3.16
C TRP A 20 6.41 -11.59 2.14
N ALA A 21 6.62 -12.55 1.23
CA ALA A 21 7.58 -12.41 0.15
C ALA A 21 7.22 -11.25 -0.80
N LEU A 22 5.93 -11.05 -1.12
CA LEU A 22 5.47 -9.94 -1.95
C LEU A 22 5.74 -8.58 -1.29
N LEU A 23 5.51 -8.47 0.02
CA LEU A 23 5.79 -7.26 0.80
C LEU A 23 7.30 -6.97 0.85
N LEU A 24 8.14 -8.00 1.02
CA LEU A 24 9.59 -7.85 0.98
C LEU A 24 10.10 -7.45 -0.41
N ALA A 25 9.50 -7.99 -1.47
CA ALA A 25 9.85 -7.59 -2.84
C ALA A 25 9.51 -6.12 -3.10
N LEU A 26 8.34 -5.65 -2.63
CA LEU A 26 7.96 -4.24 -2.70
C LEU A 26 8.89 -3.35 -1.87
N LEU A 27 9.28 -3.80 -0.67
CA LEU A 27 10.23 -3.08 0.18
C LEU A 27 11.59 -2.96 -0.51
N GLY A 28 12.09 -4.04 -1.10
CA GLY A 28 13.32 -4.02 -1.90
C GLY A 28 13.21 -3.08 -3.10
N GLY A 29 12.07 -3.10 -3.79
CA GLY A 29 11.77 -2.16 -4.87
C GLY A 29 11.74 -0.70 -4.43
N SER A 30 11.23 -0.42 -3.23
CA SER A 30 11.23 0.92 -2.62
C SER A 30 12.64 1.42 -2.32
N LEU A 31 13.50 0.54 -1.81
CA LEU A 31 14.89 0.87 -1.51
C LEU A 31 15.69 1.13 -2.79
N LEU A 32 15.46 0.31 -3.82
CA LEU A 32 16.08 0.47 -5.14
C LEU A 32 15.59 1.74 -5.86
N SER A 33 14.30 2.04 -5.80
CA SER A 33 13.77 3.26 -6.41
C SER A 33 14.28 4.51 -5.70
N ALA A 34 14.40 4.49 -4.36
CA ALA A 34 14.97 5.61 -3.62
C ALA A 34 16.46 5.88 -3.93
N THR A 35 17.21 4.84 -4.35
CA THR A 35 18.66 4.95 -4.56
C THR A 35 19.06 5.10 -6.03
N LEU A 36 18.27 4.58 -6.97
CA LEU A 36 18.61 4.51 -8.40
C LEU A 36 17.68 5.33 -9.30
N ALA A 37 16.54 5.84 -8.80
CA ALA A 37 15.58 6.52 -9.67
C ALA A 37 16.04 7.94 -10.07
N PRO A 38 15.84 8.35 -11.34
CA PRO A 38 16.07 9.72 -11.78
C PRO A 38 15.24 10.74 -10.98
N ALA A 39 15.85 11.87 -10.61
CA ALA A 39 15.29 12.88 -9.71
C ALA A 39 13.82 13.32 -9.97
N PRO A 40 13.34 13.45 -11.23
CA PRO A 40 11.93 13.82 -11.47
C PRO A 40 10.94 12.70 -11.16
N TRP A 41 11.35 11.44 -11.33
CA TRP A 41 10.48 10.27 -11.23
C TRP A 41 10.59 9.54 -9.90
N ALA A 42 11.68 9.76 -9.15
CA ALA A 42 11.93 9.13 -7.86
C ALA A 42 10.75 9.30 -6.89
N THR A 43 10.22 10.52 -6.79
CA THR A 43 9.08 10.83 -5.91
C THR A 43 7.83 10.05 -6.29
N ALA A 44 7.45 10.06 -7.57
CA ALA A 44 6.27 9.34 -8.06
C ALA A 44 6.40 7.82 -7.85
N LEU A 45 7.59 7.26 -8.08
CA LEU A 45 7.87 5.83 -7.90
C LEU A 45 7.81 5.41 -6.43
N VAL A 46 8.45 6.17 -5.54
CA VAL A 46 8.44 5.88 -4.09
C VAL A 46 7.03 5.97 -3.53
N PHE A 47 6.26 7.00 -3.90
CA PHE A 47 4.86 7.11 -3.48
C PHE A 47 3.98 6.01 -4.06
N GLY A 48 4.18 5.61 -5.31
CA GLY A 48 3.44 4.50 -5.93
C GLY A 48 3.70 3.16 -5.24
N ILE A 49 4.96 2.87 -4.89
CA ILE A 49 5.33 1.66 -4.16
C ILE A 49 4.76 1.68 -2.75
N ALA A 50 4.85 2.81 -2.05
CA ALA A 50 4.28 2.99 -0.71
C ALA A 50 2.75 2.80 -0.71
N ALA A 51 2.04 3.38 -1.69
CA ALA A 51 0.59 3.21 -1.84
C ALA A 51 0.22 1.74 -2.12
N THR A 52 1.02 1.03 -2.93
CA THR A 52 0.81 -0.39 -3.22
C THR A 52 1.00 -1.25 -1.97
N GLN A 53 2.04 -0.98 -1.16
CA GLN A 53 2.25 -1.65 0.13
C GLN A 53 1.07 -1.42 1.08
N ALA A 54 0.62 -0.17 1.22
CA ALA A 54 -0.50 0.16 2.08
C ALA A 54 -1.80 -0.55 1.63
N GLY A 55 -2.06 -0.58 0.31
CA GLY A 55 -3.20 -1.29 -0.27
C GLY A 55 -3.18 -2.79 0.01
N LEU A 56 -2.02 -3.44 -0.16
CA LEU A 56 -1.85 -4.86 0.15
C LEU A 56 -2.07 -5.16 1.64
N VAL A 57 -1.53 -4.32 2.53
CA VAL A 57 -1.74 -4.47 3.97
C VAL A 57 -3.22 -4.30 4.32
N ALA A 58 -3.88 -3.27 3.79
CA ALA A 58 -5.30 -3.00 4.05
C ALA A 58 -6.20 -4.14 3.55
N LEU A 59 -5.99 -4.62 2.32
CA LEU A 59 -6.83 -5.66 1.74
C LEU A 59 -6.59 -7.03 2.40
N LEU A 60 -5.34 -7.37 2.71
CA LEU A 60 -4.97 -8.73 3.05
C LEU A 60 -4.78 -8.97 4.55
N PHE A 61 -4.23 -8.01 5.29
CA PHE A 61 -3.99 -8.14 6.73
C PHE A 61 -5.12 -7.55 7.57
N MET A 62 -5.66 -6.39 7.16
CA MET A 62 -6.81 -5.81 7.86
C MET A 62 -8.15 -6.48 7.49
N ARG A 63 -8.14 -7.46 6.58
CA ARG A 63 -9.35 -8.15 6.07
C ARG A 63 -10.48 -7.17 5.73
N LEU A 64 -10.12 -6.06 5.09
CA LEU A 64 -11.09 -5.03 4.73
C LEU A 64 -12.17 -5.55 3.75
N ASP A 65 -11.92 -6.68 3.08
CA ASP A 65 -12.91 -7.41 2.25
C ASP A 65 -14.07 -8.03 3.05
N ARG A 66 -13.83 -8.38 4.31
CA ARG A 66 -14.78 -9.01 5.24
C ARG A 66 -15.16 -8.09 6.39
N ALA A 67 -14.60 -6.90 6.43
CA ALA A 67 -14.94 -5.89 7.40
C ALA A 67 -16.34 -5.33 7.09
N ASP A 68 -17.05 -4.95 8.15
CA ASP A 68 -18.37 -4.33 8.06
C ASP A 68 -18.35 -3.11 7.12
N THR A 69 -19.48 -2.86 6.47
CA THR A 69 -19.64 -1.76 5.50
C THR A 69 -19.22 -0.40 6.08
N LEU A 70 -19.44 -0.18 7.37
CA LEU A 70 -18.99 1.02 8.10
C LEU A 70 -17.47 1.20 8.11
N VAL A 71 -16.72 0.11 8.25
CA VAL A 71 -15.24 0.14 8.27
C VAL A 71 -14.70 0.48 6.87
N ARG A 72 -15.31 -0.10 5.82
CA ARG A 72 -14.96 0.23 4.43
C ARG A 72 -15.27 1.69 4.10
N LEU A 73 -16.41 2.20 4.58
CA LEU A 73 -16.81 3.60 4.41
C LEU A 73 -15.85 4.55 5.14
N ALA A 74 -15.48 4.23 6.39
CA ALA A 74 -14.52 5.02 7.16
C ALA A 74 -13.14 5.06 6.48
N ALA A 75 -12.66 3.92 5.98
CA ALA A 75 -11.41 3.85 5.23
C ALA A 75 -11.47 4.69 3.94
N ALA A 76 -12.58 4.61 3.20
CA ALA A 76 -12.79 5.42 1.99
C ALA A 76 -12.85 6.92 2.31
N CYS A 77 -13.55 7.32 3.38
CA CYS A 77 -13.59 8.70 3.86
C CYS A 77 -12.20 9.21 4.23
N GLY A 78 -11.42 8.40 4.95
CA GLY A 78 -10.03 8.73 5.28
C GLY A 78 -9.18 8.94 4.03
N LEU A 79 -9.27 8.02 3.06
CA LEU A 79 -8.52 8.12 1.79
C LEU A 79 -8.94 9.35 0.97
N PHE A 80 -10.24 9.62 0.93
CA PHE A 80 -10.81 10.80 0.26
C PHE A 80 -10.29 12.09 0.88
N TRP A 81 -10.29 12.18 2.21
CA TRP A 81 -9.76 13.35 2.91
C TRP A 81 -8.26 13.53 2.68
N LEU A 82 -7.49 12.43 2.72
CA LEU A 82 -6.05 12.44 2.41
C LEU A 82 -5.77 12.97 1.00
N ALA A 83 -6.57 12.57 0.01
CA ALA A 83 -6.44 13.04 -1.36
C ALA A 83 -6.64 14.56 -1.47
N ILE A 84 -7.63 15.11 -0.75
CA ILE A 84 -7.86 16.56 -0.69
C ILE A 84 -6.64 17.27 -0.09
N LEU A 85 -6.16 16.80 1.06
CA LEU A 85 -4.99 17.40 1.71
C LEU A 85 -3.76 17.38 0.81
N PHE A 86 -3.52 16.28 0.09
CA PHE A 86 -2.44 16.19 -0.88
C PHE A 86 -2.61 17.17 -2.04
N ALA A 87 -3.81 17.26 -2.62
CA ALA A 87 -4.08 18.19 -3.72
C ALA A 87 -3.89 19.64 -3.31
N LEU A 88 -4.35 20.02 -2.10
CA LEU A 88 -4.13 21.36 -1.55
C LEU A 88 -2.64 21.64 -1.32
N THR A 89 -1.90 20.69 -0.77
CA THR A 89 -0.44 20.82 -0.53
C THR A 89 0.33 20.98 -1.85
N LEU A 90 -0.04 20.20 -2.87
CA LEU A 90 0.57 20.31 -4.20
C LEU A 90 0.26 21.66 -4.84
N THR A 91 -0.99 22.12 -4.71
CA THR A 91 -1.41 23.43 -5.24
C THR A 91 -0.66 24.57 -4.55
N ASP A 92 -0.46 24.51 -3.23
CA ASP A 92 0.30 25.50 -2.47
C ASP A 92 1.78 25.55 -2.91
N THR A 93 2.44 24.39 -2.97
CA THR A 93 3.83 24.28 -3.41
C THR A 93 4.04 24.74 -4.86
N LEU A 94 3.17 24.34 -5.79
CA LEU A 94 3.24 24.79 -7.19
C LEU A 94 3.00 26.30 -7.32
N SER A 95 2.05 26.86 -6.57
CA SER A 95 1.79 28.31 -6.57
C SER A 95 2.98 29.10 -6.02
N ARG A 96 3.66 28.57 -5.00
CA ARG A 96 4.88 29.17 -4.45
C ARG A 96 6.02 29.16 -5.47
N ILE A 97 6.22 28.05 -6.20
CA ILE A 97 7.28 27.92 -7.21
C ILE A 97 7.00 28.81 -8.43
N ALA A 98 5.74 28.95 -8.85
CA ALA A 98 5.35 29.77 -9.99
C ALA A 98 5.46 31.29 -9.74
N ASN A 99 5.46 31.70 -8.48
CA ASN A 99 5.53 33.11 -8.06
C ASN A 99 6.97 33.54 -7.66
N ILE A 100 7.99 32.83 -8.16
CA ILE A 100 9.43 33.15 -8.04
C ILE A 100 9.94 33.52 -9.44
#